data_AF-A0A2P6SF39-F1
#
_entry.id   AF-A0A2P6SF39-F1
#
_cell.length_a   1.000
_cell.length_b   1.000
_cell.length_c   1.000
_cell.angle_alpha   90.00
_cell.angle_beta   90.00
_cell.angle_gamma   90.00
#
_symmetry.space_group_name_H-M   'P 1'
#
loop_
_entity.id
_entity.type
_entity.pdbx_description
1 polymer ?
#
loop_
_entity_poly.entity_id
_entity_poly.type
_entity_poly.pdbx_seq_one_letter_code
_entity_poly.pdbx_strand_id
1 'polypeptide(L)'
;MILNLMQGVGKTTLIVKVFETLKSSNPNLKIQGFYTSEVRQGGERVGFQVVTLDGRTAPLASSIISSPESLRWPNVGKYKVDVASFESMAIPELQVREDTDLFIIDEVSKMELFGSSFFPAVLRVLESNVPVLASVPIPKVGCDILAGT
;
A
#
# COMPACT_ATOMS: atom_id res chain seq x y z
N MET A 1 14.64 5.76 0.17
CA MET A 1 14.88 4.85 -0.98
C MET A 1 13.54 4.53 -1.63
N ILE A 2 13.39 4.77 -2.94
CA ILE A 2 12.18 4.42 -3.69
C ILE A 2 12.52 3.29 -4.67
N LEU A 3 11.77 2.19 -4.61
CA LEU A 3 11.92 1.02 -5.48
C LEU A 3 10.97 1.13 -6.67
N ASN A 4 11.51 1.43 -7.86
CA ASN A 4 10.77 1.48 -9.12
C ASN A 4 10.94 0.16 -9.86
N LEU A 5 9.91 -0.70 -9.84
CA LEU A 5 9.97 -2.03 -10.43
C LEU A 5 8.67 -2.32 -11.21
N MET A 6 8.66 -3.29 -12.12
CA MET A 6 7.43 -3.73 -12.82
C MET A 6 6.45 -4.43 -11.87
N GLN A 7 5.14 -4.33 -12.09
CA GLN A 7 4.16 -5.06 -11.28
C GLN A 7 4.40 -6.59 -11.33
N GLY A 8 4.25 -7.26 -10.17
CA GLY A 8 4.35 -8.72 -10.07
C GLY A 8 5.77 -9.29 -9.98
N VAL A 9 6.81 -8.47 -9.82
CA VAL A 9 8.21 -8.94 -9.70
C VAL A 9 8.67 -9.20 -8.25
N GLY A 10 7.76 -9.18 -7.28
CA GLY A 10 8.08 -9.47 -5.87
C GLY A 10 8.58 -8.28 -5.04
N LYS A 11 8.18 -7.05 -5.36
CA LYS A 11 8.47 -5.84 -4.56
C LYS A 11 8.06 -6.01 -3.10
N THR A 12 6.80 -6.36 -2.89
CA THR A 12 6.25 -6.63 -1.56
C THR A 12 7.09 -7.66 -0.83
N THR A 13 7.46 -8.76 -1.49
CA THR A 13 8.31 -9.80 -0.89
C THR A 13 9.68 -9.25 -0.47
N LEU A 14 10.29 -8.38 -1.28
CA LEU A 14 11.55 -7.72 -0.93
C LEU A 14 11.36 -6.78 0.27
N ILE A 15 10.32 -5.96 0.27
CA ILE A 15 10.00 -5.03 1.36
C ILE A 15 9.76 -5.78 2.67
N VAL A 16 8.95 -6.84 2.65
CA VAL A 16 8.68 -7.67 3.83
C VAL A 16 9.96 -8.29 4.36
N LYS A 17 10.82 -8.85 3.50
CA LYS A 17 12.12 -9.39 3.93
C LYS A 17 13.04 -8.33 4.54
N VAL A 18 13.08 -7.13 3.96
CA VAL A 18 13.85 -5.99 4.51
C VAL A 18 13.31 -5.60 5.87
N PHE A 19 11.99 -5.47 6.02
CA PHE A 19 11.33 -5.19 7.29
C PHE A 19 11.67 -6.24 8.36
N GLU A 20 11.49 -7.52 8.06
CA GLU A 20 11.78 -8.64 8.97
C GLU A 20 13.25 -8.66 9.41
N THR A 21 14.17 -8.42 8.46
CA THR A 21 15.61 -8.36 8.74
C THR A 21 15.93 -7.17 9.64
N LEU A 22 15.41 -5.97 9.33
CA LEU A 22 15.62 -4.78 10.14
C LEU A 22 15.08 -4.95 11.56
N LYS A 23 13.88 -5.53 11.69
CA LYS A 23 13.26 -5.75 13.00
C LYS A 23 14.03 -6.78 13.83
N SER A 24 14.57 -7.82 13.19
CA SER A 24 15.36 -8.86 13.84
C SER A 24 16.73 -8.36 14.27
N SER A 25 17.40 -7.57 13.42
CA SER A 25 18.74 -7.03 13.72
C SER A 25 18.71 -5.80 14.62
N ASN A 26 17.61 -5.03 14.63
CA ASN A 26 17.45 -3.81 15.41
C ASN A 26 16.06 -3.79 16.10
N PRO A 27 15.85 -4.56 17.18
CA PRO A 27 14.53 -4.71 17.81
C PRO A 27 13.90 -3.39 18.27
N ASN A 28 14.74 -2.41 18.66
CA ASN A 28 14.34 -1.09 19.13
C ASN A 28 13.98 -0.13 18.00
N LEU A 29 14.23 -0.49 16.73
CA LEU A 29 13.89 0.33 15.59
C LEU A 29 12.37 0.46 15.48
N LYS A 30 11.90 1.70 15.48
CA LYS A 30 10.49 2.08 15.38
C LYS A 30 10.15 2.35 13.92
N ILE A 31 9.60 1.31 13.29
CA ILE A 31 9.20 1.34 11.89
C ILE A 31 7.69 1.56 11.82
N GLN A 32 7.25 2.52 11.01
CA GLN A 32 5.84 2.79 10.74
C GLN A 32 5.48 2.54 9.28
N GLY A 33 4.20 2.32 9.02
CA GLY A 33 3.65 2.21 7.67
C GLY A 33 2.98 0.88 7.41
N PHE A 34 2.92 0.49 6.14
CA PHE A 34 2.18 -0.68 5.70
C PHE A 34 2.74 -1.23 4.39
N TYR A 35 2.33 -2.44 4.05
CA TYR A 35 2.49 -3.00 2.72
C TYR A 35 1.17 -3.56 2.19
N THR A 36 1.11 -3.86 0.89
CA THR A 36 -0.06 -4.48 0.26
C THR A 36 0.23 -5.95 -0.02
N SER A 37 -0.76 -6.82 0.06
CA SER A 37 -0.58 -8.24 -0.27
C SER A 37 -1.72 -8.77 -1.14
N GLU A 38 -1.39 -9.66 -2.06
CA GLU A 38 -2.38 -10.31 -2.93
C GLU A 38 -3.22 -11.32 -2.13
N VAL A 39 -4.54 -11.22 -2.26
CA VAL A 39 -5.48 -12.23 -1.76
C VAL A 39 -5.76 -13.22 -2.88
N ARG A 40 -5.44 -14.49 -2.64
CA ARG A 40 -5.67 -15.60 -3.58
C ARG A 40 -6.65 -16.61 -3.02
N GLN A 41 -7.54 -17.12 -3.88
CA GLN A 41 -8.44 -18.25 -3.59
C GLN A 41 -8.40 -19.22 -4.78
N GLY A 42 -8.24 -20.51 -4.51
CA GLY A 42 -8.14 -21.52 -5.58
C GLY A 42 -6.99 -21.29 -6.59
N GLY A 43 -5.92 -20.61 -6.17
CA GLY A 43 -4.80 -20.24 -7.04
C GLY A 43 -5.02 -18.97 -7.87
N GLU A 44 -6.24 -18.42 -7.91
CA GLU A 44 -6.54 -17.16 -8.60
C GLU A 44 -6.41 -15.97 -7.64
N ARG A 45 -5.90 -14.85 -8.13
CA ARG A 45 -5.91 -13.57 -7.40
C ARG A 45 -7.31 -12.95 -7.42
N VAL A 46 -7.96 -12.97 -6.25
CA VAL A 46 -9.31 -12.44 -6.03
C VAL A 46 -9.31 -11.03 -5.43
N GLY A 47 -8.16 -10.53 -4.99
CA GLY A 47 -8.11 -9.18 -4.44
C GLY A 47 -6.74 -8.79 -3.90
N PHE A 48 -6.76 -7.70 -3.13
CA PHE A 48 -5.63 -7.09 -2.45
C PHE A 48 -6.08 -6.66 -1.06
N GLN A 49 -5.18 -6.73 -0.10
CA GLN A 49 -5.38 -6.22 1.25
C GLN A 49 -4.19 -5.35 1.64
N VAL A 50 -4.44 -4.38 2.50
CA VAL A 50 -3.41 -3.65 3.22
C VAL A 50 -3.03 -4.43 4.48
N VAL A 51 -1.74 -4.46 4.79
CA VAL A 51 -1.18 -5.10 5.97
C VAL A 51 -0.27 -4.12 6.67
N THR A 52 -0.58 -3.80 7.92
CA THR A 52 0.24 -2.95 8.78
C THR A 52 1.45 -3.74 9.29
N LEU A 53 2.49 -3.03 9.74
CA LEU A 53 3.71 -3.67 10.23
C LEU A 53 3.52 -4.43 11.57
N ASP A 54 2.39 -4.20 12.27
CA ASP A 54 1.97 -4.98 13.44
C ASP A 54 1.05 -6.17 13.09
N GLY A 55 0.79 -6.40 11.80
CA GLY A 55 0.07 -7.57 11.30
C GLY A 55 -1.45 -7.42 11.21
N ARG A 56 -2.02 -6.25 11.51
CA ARG A 56 -3.44 -5.97 11.20
C ARG A 56 -3.64 -5.92 9.69
N THR A 57 -4.83 -6.31 9.23
CA THR A 57 -5.16 -6.38 7.81
C THR A 57 -6.53 -5.81 7.53
N ALA A 58 -6.69 -5.21 6.35
CA ALA A 58 -7.99 -4.75 5.86
C ALA A 58 -8.07 -4.93 4.33
N PRO A 59 -9.26 -5.22 3.77
CA PRO A 59 -9.46 -5.25 2.32
C PRO A 59 -9.08 -3.92 1.67
N LEU A 60 -8.36 -3.98 0.55
CA LEU A 60 -8.11 -2.84 -0.33
C LEU A 60 -8.97 -2.95 -1.59
N ALA A 61 -8.95 -4.11 -2.24
CA ALA A 61 -9.75 -4.32 -3.44
C ALA A 61 -10.14 -5.79 -3.61
N SER A 62 -11.30 -6.05 -4.20
CA SER A 62 -11.85 -7.40 -4.40
C SER A 62 -12.52 -7.53 -5.76
N SER A 63 -12.36 -8.68 -6.42
CA SER A 63 -13.15 -9.04 -7.60
C SER A 63 -14.50 -9.68 -7.23
N ILE A 64 -14.72 -9.95 -5.94
CA ILE A 64 -15.95 -10.51 -5.40
C ILE A 64 -16.77 -9.37 -4.79
N ILE A 65 -18.03 -9.25 -5.23
CA ILE A 65 -19.00 -8.30 -4.66
C ILE A 65 -19.31 -8.77 -3.24
N SER A 66 -18.87 -8.00 -2.25
CA SER A 66 -19.01 -8.33 -0.82
C SER A 66 -20.27 -7.73 -0.19
N SER A 67 -20.84 -6.67 -0.78
CA SER A 67 -22.02 -5.96 -0.27
C SER A 67 -22.73 -5.15 -1.38
N PRO A 68 -23.99 -4.72 -1.19
CA PRO A 68 -24.64 -3.80 -2.12
C PRO A 68 -23.90 -2.47 -2.30
N GLU A 69 -23.22 -2.00 -1.25
CA GLU A 69 -22.40 -0.78 -1.30
C GLU A 69 -21.21 -0.95 -2.24
N SER A 70 -20.59 -2.14 -2.27
CA SER A 70 -19.45 -2.43 -3.13
C SER A 70 -19.76 -2.25 -4.62
N LEU A 71 -21.03 -2.27 -5.04
CA LEU A 71 -21.41 -1.96 -6.42
C LEU A 71 -21.04 -0.53 -6.83
N ARG A 72 -21.05 0.42 -5.89
CA ARG A 72 -20.73 1.85 -6.14
C ARG A 72 -19.24 2.17 -5.99
N TRP A 73 -18.43 1.23 -5.53
CA TRP A 73 -17.00 1.45 -5.39
C TRP A 73 -16.29 1.63 -6.74
N PRO A 74 -15.21 2.44 -6.76
CA PRO A 74 -14.39 2.61 -7.95
C PRO A 74 -13.76 1.29 -8.40
N ASN A 75 -13.47 1.19 -9.70
CA ASN A 75 -12.93 0.00 -10.34
C ASN A 75 -11.50 0.22 -10.83
N VAL A 76 -10.65 -0.80 -10.65
CA VAL A 76 -9.39 -0.95 -11.37
C VAL A 76 -9.37 -2.33 -12.03
N GLY A 77 -9.57 -2.36 -13.35
CA GLY A 77 -9.80 -3.61 -14.07
C GLY A 77 -11.04 -4.32 -13.52
N LYS A 78 -10.87 -5.57 -13.06
CA LYS A 78 -11.95 -6.39 -12.46
C LYS A 78 -12.15 -6.17 -10.95
N TYR A 79 -11.34 -5.33 -10.32
CA TYR A 79 -11.34 -5.17 -8.86
C TYR A 79 -12.10 -3.92 -8.43
N LYS A 80 -13.01 -4.08 -7.48
CA LYS A 80 -13.69 -3.03 -6.75
C LYS A 80 -12.84 -2.59 -5.57
N VAL A 81 -12.58 -1.29 -5.43
CA VAL A 81 -11.68 -0.74 -4.42
C VAL A 81 -12.47 -0.24 -3.21
N ASP A 82 -12.22 -0.82 -2.05
CA ASP A 82 -12.79 -0.41 -0.77
C ASP A 82 -11.95 0.71 -0.15
N VAL A 83 -12.18 1.93 -0.64
CA VAL A 83 -11.41 3.11 -0.22
C VAL A 83 -11.55 3.36 1.29
N ALA A 84 -12.74 3.18 1.84
CA ALA A 84 -13.01 3.43 3.25
C ALA A 84 -12.24 2.45 4.14
N SER A 85 -12.29 1.16 3.81
CA SER A 85 -11.50 0.12 4.50
C SER A 85 -10.00 0.42 4.43
N PHE A 86 -9.49 0.73 3.23
CA PHE A 86 -8.09 1.09 3.04
C PHE A 86 -7.66 2.30 3.88
N GLU A 87 -8.36 3.43 3.77
CA GLU A 87 -7.99 4.65 4.50
C GLU A 87 -8.05 4.46 6.01
N SER A 88 -9.05 3.72 6.51
CA SER A 88 -9.18 3.43 7.95
C SER A 88 -7.97 2.69 8.53
N MET A 89 -7.27 1.90 7.70
CA MET A 89 -6.09 1.13 8.09
C MET A 89 -4.78 1.87 7.77
N ALA A 90 -4.66 2.47 6.59
CA ALA A 90 -3.40 3.04 6.11
C ALA A 90 -3.09 4.43 6.68
N ILE A 91 -4.09 5.31 6.85
CA ILE A 91 -3.88 6.70 7.30
C ILE A 91 -3.30 6.80 8.72
N PRO A 92 -3.72 5.97 9.70
CA PRO A 92 -3.10 5.94 11.01
C PRO A 92 -1.59 5.59 10.98
N GLU A 93 -1.18 4.76 10.03
CA GLU A 93 0.22 4.31 9.87
C GLU A 93 1.11 5.35 9.17
N LEU A 94 0.51 6.38 8.57
CA LEU A 94 1.21 7.50 7.92
C LEU A 94 1.27 8.76 8.79
N GLN A 95 0.82 8.70 10.04
CA GLN A 95 0.99 9.82 10.97
C GLN A 95 2.45 9.94 11.38
N VAL A 96 3.07 11.07 11.08
CA VAL A 96 4.46 11.36 11.45
C VAL A 96 4.56 11.49 12.97
N ARG A 97 5.28 10.56 13.61
CA ARG A 97 5.58 10.56 15.05
C ARG A 97 7.05 10.90 15.25
N GLU A 98 7.36 11.69 16.28
CA GLU A 98 8.73 12.13 16.56
C GLU A 98 9.71 10.98 16.79
N ASP A 99 9.22 9.84 17.25
CA ASP A 99 10.02 8.65 17.55
C ASP A 99 10.08 7.64 16.39
N THR A 100 9.72 8.04 15.17
CA THR A 100 9.80 7.16 14.01
C THR A 100 11.19 7.14 13.42
N ASP A 101 11.78 5.96 13.29
CA ASP A 101 13.12 5.80 12.69
C ASP A 101 13.06 5.53 11.18
N LEU A 102 11.96 4.92 10.70
CA LEU A 102 11.80 4.53 9.30
C LEU A 102 10.31 4.41 8.93
N PHE A 103 9.94 4.89 7.75
CA PHE A 103 8.67 4.57 7.11
C PHE A 103 8.83 3.47 6.05
N ILE A 104 7.84 2.58 5.98
CA ILE A 104 7.68 1.62 4.89
C ILE A 104 6.32 1.86 4.23
N ILE A 105 6.32 2.13 2.93
CA ILE A 105 5.09 2.37 2.15
C ILE A 105 5.17 1.54 0.87
N ASP A 106 4.53 0.38 0.85
CA ASP A 106 4.45 -0.41 -0.39
C ASP A 106 3.33 0.10 -1.30
N GLU A 107 3.65 0.19 -2.59
CA GLU A 107 2.76 0.48 -3.71
C GLU A 107 1.88 1.73 -3.55
N VAL A 108 2.47 2.91 -3.83
CA VAL A 108 1.67 4.11 -4.12
C VAL A 108 1.13 4.02 -5.55
N SER A 109 -0.09 3.51 -5.72
CA SER A 109 -0.64 3.18 -7.04
C SER A 109 -2.10 3.63 -7.22
N LYS A 110 -2.67 3.30 -8.39
CA LYS A 110 -4.02 3.73 -8.79
C LYS A 110 -5.12 3.32 -7.79
N MET A 111 -4.98 2.18 -7.11
CA MET A 111 -5.99 1.72 -6.15
C MET A 111 -5.98 2.58 -4.89
N GLU A 112 -4.80 2.85 -4.34
CA GLU A 112 -4.60 3.63 -3.13
C GLU A 112 -4.91 5.11 -3.35
N LEU A 113 -4.64 5.62 -4.55
CA LEU A 113 -4.90 7.02 -4.94
C LEU A 113 -6.39 7.36 -5.11
N PHE A 114 -7.31 6.40 -5.02
CA PHE A 114 -8.74 6.72 -4.82
C PHE A 114 -9.02 7.30 -3.43
N GLY A 115 -8.14 7.05 -2.45
CA GLY A 115 -8.21 7.66 -1.12
C GLY A 115 -7.78 9.12 -1.16
N SER A 116 -8.74 10.03 -0.95
CA SER A 116 -8.47 11.48 -0.91
C SER A 116 -7.52 11.91 0.20
N SER A 117 -7.44 11.13 1.29
CA SER A 117 -6.56 11.39 2.43
C SER A 117 -5.18 10.78 2.25
N PHE A 118 -5.05 9.77 1.38
CA PHE A 118 -3.85 8.95 1.25
C PHE A 118 -2.68 9.73 0.67
N PHE A 119 -2.85 10.35 -0.51
CA PHE A 119 -1.76 11.09 -1.14
C PHE A 119 -1.25 12.26 -0.28
N PRO A 120 -2.11 13.10 0.35
CA PRO A 120 -1.65 14.09 1.32
C PRO A 120 -0.86 13.51 2.50
N ALA A 121 -1.28 12.35 3.02
CA ALA A 121 -0.55 11.70 4.12
C ALA A 121 0.84 11.22 3.69
N VAL A 122 0.96 10.63 2.49
CA VAL A 122 2.26 10.24 1.91
C VAL A 122 3.16 11.46 1.72
N LEU A 123 2.62 12.59 1.23
CA LEU A 123 3.40 13.82 1.08
C LEU A 123 3.96 14.31 2.41
N ARG A 124 3.15 14.32 3.49
CA ARG A 124 3.62 14.71 4.82
C ARG A 124 4.76 13.81 5.33
N VAL A 125 4.69 12.51 5.03
CA VAL A 125 5.78 11.57 5.36
C VAL A 125 7.05 11.91 4.56
N LEU A 126 6.92 12.19 3.27
CA LEU A 126 8.05 12.57 2.41
C LEU A 126 8.66 13.93 2.77
N GLU A 127 7.86 14.86 3.29
CA GLU A 127 8.29 16.17 3.79
C GLU A 127 8.93 16.10 5.19
N SER A 128 8.80 14.95 5.87
CA SER A 128 9.44 14.73 7.17
C SER A 128 10.94 14.45 7.04
N ASN A 129 11.67 14.54 8.15
CA ASN A 129 13.08 14.15 8.21
C ASN A 129 13.28 12.63 8.43
N VAL A 130 12.21 11.84 8.40
CA VAL A 130 12.26 10.40 8.65
C VAL A 130 12.61 9.67 7.34
N PRO A 131 13.59 8.76 7.35
CA PRO A 131 13.87 7.92 6.19
C PRO A 131 12.64 7.15 5.70
N VAL A 132 12.46 7.02 4.39
CA VAL A 132 11.34 6.31 3.78
C VAL A 132 11.83 5.21 2.84
N LEU A 133 11.33 3.99 3.01
CA LEU A 133 11.39 2.91 2.03
C LEU A 133 10.02 2.79 1.37
N ALA A 134 9.93 3.22 0.11
CA ALA A 134 8.68 3.16 -0.64
C ALA A 134 8.82 2.38 -1.94
N SER A 135 7.71 1.86 -2.46
CA SER A 135 7.66 1.27 -3.80
C SER A 135 6.62 1.96 -4.68
N VAL A 136 6.97 2.14 -5.95
CA VAL A 136 6.06 2.67 -6.97
C VAL A 136 6.08 1.71 -8.16
N PRO A 137 4.91 1.22 -8.62
CA PRO A 137 4.86 0.37 -9.78
C PRO A 137 5.17 1.18 -11.04
N ILE A 138 6.11 0.71 -11.85
CA ILE A 138 6.29 1.23 -13.21
C ILE A 138 5.16 0.65 -14.08
N PRO A 139 4.35 1.50 -14.75
CA PRO A 139 3.37 1.02 -15.72
C PRO A 139 4.07 0.19 -16.81
N LYS A 140 3.48 -0.93 -17.22
CA LYS A 140 3.93 -1.60 -18.45
C LYS A 140 3.68 -0.63 -19.61
N VAL A 141 4.70 -0.36 -20.43
CA VAL A 141 4.64 0.51 -21.60
C VAL A 141 3.34 0.22 -22.39
N GLY A 142 2.47 1.23 -22.52
CA GLY A 142 1.16 1.12 -23.18
C GLY A 142 -0.08 1.36 -22.31
N CYS A 143 0.07 1.53 -20.99
CA CYS A 143 -1.02 1.96 -20.10
C CYS A 143 -0.64 3.27 -19.41
N ASP A 144 -0.97 4.39 -20.04
CA ASP A 144 -0.82 5.71 -19.43
C ASP A 144 -1.69 5.80 -18.18
N ILE A 145 -1.07 6.15 -17.04
CA ILE A 145 -1.80 6.82 -15.98
C ILE A 145 -2.12 8.18 -16.57
N LEU A 146 -3.35 8.34 -17.06
CA LEU A 146 -3.85 9.62 -17.56
C LEU A 146 -3.65 10.67 -16.46
N ALA A 147 -2.59 11.46 -16.60
CA ALA A 147 -2.50 12.74 -15.96
C ALA A 147 -3.64 13.57 -16.54
N GLY A 148 -4.58 13.95 -15.67
CA GLY A 148 -5.71 14.80 -16.04
C GLY A 148 -5.20 16.07 -16.72
N THR A 149 -5.86 16.42 -17.82
CA THR A 149 -5.81 17.76 -18.42
C THR A 149 -6.73 18.70 -17.64
#